data_AF-C1N1D9-F1
#
_entry.id   AF-C1N1D9-F1
#
_cell.length_a   1.000
_cell.length_b   1.000
_cell.length_c   1.000
_cell.angle_alpha   90.00
_cell.angle_beta   90.00
_cell.angle_gamma   90.00
#
_symmetry.space_group_name_H-M   'P 1'
#
loop_
_entity.id
_entity.type
_entity.pdbx_description
1 polymer ?
#
loop_
_entity_poly.entity_id
_entity_poly.type
_entity_poly.pdbx_seq_one_letter_code
_entity_poly.pdbx_strand_id
1 'polypeptide(L)'
;WPDRADVLAGRDEDAKGTWMGITRTGRVAVVTNYHEETPRHPPGTSPSRGELPVKFLDGDDAPLDFLRALAEDGGVVEKYNGFSLIVGDARTGEFACLSNRGDDAGTATPLAAKQSAECSDEDVGGAIYGLSNAALDAPWPKTKNGKKAMEEEMA
;
A
#
# COMPACT_ATOMS: atom_id res chain seq x y z
N TRP A 1 18.86 5.62 1.96
CA TRP A 1 19.55 4.53 2.70
C TRP A 1 21.02 4.47 2.28
N PRO A 2 21.96 3.95 3.10
CA PRO A 2 23.37 3.89 2.71
C PRO A 2 23.64 3.11 1.41
N ASP A 3 22.86 2.06 1.18
CA ASP A 3 22.91 1.15 0.03
C ASP A 3 21.92 1.54 -1.08
N ARG A 4 21.05 2.54 -0.86
CA ARG A 4 20.05 3.03 -1.83
C ARG A 4 19.89 4.54 -1.68
N ALA A 5 20.68 5.29 -2.44
CA ALA A 5 20.73 6.75 -2.35
C ALA A 5 19.40 7.42 -2.77
N ASP A 6 18.65 6.76 -3.65
CA ASP A 6 17.40 7.29 -4.21
C ASP A 6 16.19 7.04 -3.31
N VAL A 7 16.30 6.19 -2.29
CA VAL A 7 15.20 5.83 -1.38
C VAL A 7 15.21 6.71 -0.14
N LEU A 8 14.10 7.44 0.04
CA LEU A 8 13.75 8.19 1.24
C LEU A 8 12.74 7.39 2.06
N ALA A 9 13.22 6.69 3.09
CA ALA A 9 12.41 5.82 3.93
C ALA A 9 13.10 5.57 5.29
N GLY A 10 12.31 5.32 6.34
CA GLY A 10 12.84 4.69 7.55
C GLY A 10 13.34 3.27 7.24
N ARG A 11 14.35 2.79 7.95
CA ARG A 11 14.87 1.43 7.80
C ARG A 11 14.72 0.68 9.11
N ASP A 12 14.09 -0.49 9.04
CA ASP A 12 14.03 -1.42 10.16
C ASP A 12 15.43 -1.97 10.48
N GLU A 13 15.82 -1.99 11.75
CA GLU A 13 17.18 -2.41 12.14
C GLU A 13 17.37 -3.93 12.14
N ASP A 14 16.31 -4.72 12.24
CA ASP A 14 16.40 -6.17 12.33
C ASP A 14 16.17 -6.83 10.97
N ALA A 15 15.00 -6.61 10.39
CA ALA A 15 14.56 -7.16 9.12
C ALA A 15 15.06 -6.35 7.90
N LYS A 16 15.68 -5.18 8.13
CA LYS A 16 16.27 -4.32 7.08
C LYS A 16 15.28 -3.83 6.00
N GLY A 17 13.98 -3.93 6.24
CA GLY A 17 12.90 -3.44 5.39
C GLY A 17 12.41 -2.03 5.72
N THR A 18 11.24 -1.64 5.21
CA THR A 18 10.56 -0.38 5.57
C THR A 18 9.04 -0.54 5.59
N TRP A 19 8.35 0.32 6.33
CA TRP A 19 6.88 0.41 6.30
C TRP A 19 6.38 1.39 5.25
N MET A 20 7.19 2.40 4.93
CA MET A 20 6.83 3.44 3.97
C MET A 20 8.10 4.04 3.37
N GLY A 21 8.08 4.25 2.06
CA GLY A 21 9.16 4.94 1.37
C GLY A 21 8.71 5.61 0.08
N ILE A 22 9.52 6.57 -0.35
CA ILE A 22 9.40 7.22 -1.65
C ILE A 22 10.79 7.29 -2.30
N THR A 23 10.86 7.06 -3.61
CA THR A 23 12.09 7.31 -4.37
C THR A 23 12.16 8.76 -4.84
N ARG A 24 13.36 9.25 -5.17
CA ARG A 24 13.50 10.54 -5.87
C ARG A 24 12.84 10.55 -7.25
N THR A 25 12.61 9.38 -7.81
CA THR A 25 11.82 9.16 -9.02
C THR A 25 10.32 9.04 -8.73
N GLY A 26 9.82 9.39 -7.54
CA GLY A 26 8.39 9.46 -7.26
C GLY A 26 7.68 8.11 -7.07
N ARG A 27 8.38 6.98 -7.01
CA ARG A 27 7.79 5.67 -6.69
C ARG A 27 7.51 5.62 -5.20
N VAL A 28 6.26 5.31 -4.83
CA VAL A 28 5.76 5.31 -3.44
C VAL A 28 5.37 3.89 -3.07
N ALA A 29 5.74 3.45 -1.86
CA ALA A 29 5.24 2.20 -1.31
C ALA A 29 4.95 2.34 0.17
N VAL A 30 3.83 1.74 0.61
CA VAL A 30 3.37 1.71 2.00
C VAL A 30 2.84 0.32 2.31
N VAL A 31 3.24 -0.25 3.43
CA VAL A 31 2.68 -1.51 3.94
C VAL A 31 2.12 -1.33 5.35
N THR A 32 0.93 -1.85 5.60
CA THR A 32 0.34 -1.96 6.93
C THR A 32 0.13 -3.42 7.29
N ASN A 33 0.23 -3.74 8.58
CA ASN A 33 -0.15 -5.07 9.08
C ASN A 33 -1.66 -5.22 9.03
N TYR A 34 -2.20 -6.38 8.70
CA TYR A 34 -3.61 -6.70 8.89
C TYR A 34 -3.81 -7.27 10.31
N HIS A 35 -4.85 -6.84 11.03
CA HIS A 35 -5.16 -7.34 12.36
C HIS A 35 -5.76 -8.75 12.25
N GLU A 36 -5.08 -9.72 12.85
CA GLU A 36 -5.48 -11.12 12.86
C GLU A 36 -5.57 -11.60 14.31
N GLU A 37 -6.70 -12.19 14.70
CA GLU A 37 -6.82 -12.85 16.02
C GLU A 37 -5.92 -14.09 16.09
N THR A 38 -5.86 -14.85 15.00
CA THR A 38 -4.97 -16.00 14.85
C THR A 38 -4.18 -15.85 13.54
N PRO A 39 -2.91 -15.43 13.60
CA PRO A 39 -2.09 -15.28 12.41
C PRO A 39 -1.81 -16.65 11.77
N ARG A 40 -1.69 -16.67 10.45
CA ARG A 40 -1.43 -17.90 9.69
C ARG A 40 -0.11 -18.56 10.08
N HIS A 41 0.93 -17.75 10.27
CA HIS A 41 2.26 -18.19 10.63
C HIS A 41 2.61 -17.71 12.04
N PRO A 42 3.25 -18.55 12.88
CA PRO A 42 3.75 -18.11 14.16
C PRO A 42 4.65 -16.85 14.07
N PRO A 43 4.72 -16.04 15.13
CA PRO A 43 5.62 -14.90 15.18
C PRO A 43 7.07 -15.32 14.89
N GLY A 44 7.73 -14.61 13.98
CA GLY A 44 9.13 -14.87 13.60
C GLY A 44 9.34 -15.99 12.57
N THR A 45 8.28 -16.69 12.12
CA THR A 45 8.42 -17.78 11.13
C THR A 45 7.98 -17.39 9.72
N SER A 46 7.42 -16.19 9.53
CA SER A 46 7.11 -15.62 8.21
C SER A 46 8.10 -14.51 7.85
N PRO A 47 8.35 -14.27 6.54
CA PRO A 47 9.17 -13.16 6.11
C PRO A 47 8.60 -11.81 6.58
N SER A 48 9.47 -10.82 6.78
CA SER A 48 9.03 -9.48 7.14
C SER A 48 8.34 -8.81 5.96
N ARG A 49 7.11 -8.34 6.15
CA ARG A 49 6.35 -7.57 5.15
C ARG A 49 7.06 -6.30 4.71
N GLY A 50 7.96 -5.77 5.53
CA GLY A 50 8.74 -4.58 5.20
C GLY A 50 9.70 -4.77 4.01
N GLU A 51 9.92 -6.00 3.55
CA GLU A 51 10.65 -6.24 2.31
C GLU A 51 9.83 -5.92 1.05
N LEU A 52 8.48 -5.95 1.14
CA LEU A 52 7.61 -5.75 -0.01
C LEU A 52 7.69 -4.31 -0.55
N PRO A 53 7.65 -3.25 0.29
CA PRO A 53 7.92 -1.90 -0.19
C PRO A 53 9.31 -1.75 -0.79
N VAL A 54 10.33 -2.39 -0.22
CA VAL A 54 11.71 -2.32 -0.75
C VAL A 54 11.79 -2.93 -2.15
N LYS A 55 11.19 -4.11 -2.35
CA LYS A 55 11.10 -4.76 -3.67
C LYS A 55 10.44 -3.85 -4.70
N PHE A 56 9.33 -3.19 -4.33
CA PHE A 56 8.71 -2.21 -5.22
C PHE A 56 9.70 -1.09 -5.49
N LEU A 57 10.19 -0.37 -4.48
CA LEU A 57 11.03 0.83 -4.62
C LEU A 57 12.33 0.60 -5.40
N ASP A 58 12.88 -0.63 -5.40
CA ASP A 58 14.08 -1.01 -6.14
C ASP A 58 13.82 -1.39 -7.61
N GLY A 59 12.58 -1.69 -7.97
CA GLY A 59 12.21 -2.08 -9.34
C GLY A 59 11.92 -0.88 -10.25
N ASP A 60 11.28 -1.16 -11.39
CA ASP A 60 10.79 -0.15 -12.34
C ASP A 60 9.38 -0.46 -12.89
N ASP A 61 8.75 -1.55 -12.41
CA ASP A 61 7.43 -1.97 -12.89
C ASP A 61 6.33 -0.94 -12.61
N ALA A 62 5.31 -0.91 -13.46
CA ALA A 62 4.10 -0.14 -13.18
C ALA A 62 3.43 -0.65 -11.88
N PRO A 63 2.80 0.23 -11.07
CA PRO A 63 2.25 -0.14 -9.75
C PRO A 63 1.32 -1.36 -9.79
N LEU A 64 0.40 -1.38 -10.74
CA LEU A 64 -0.57 -2.48 -10.88
C LEU A 64 0.09 -3.78 -11.34
N ASP A 65 1.04 -3.70 -12.26
CA ASP A 65 1.72 -4.88 -12.81
C ASP A 65 2.64 -5.53 -11.78
N PHE A 66 3.33 -4.73 -10.95
CA PHE A 66 4.09 -5.24 -9.81
C PHE A 66 3.20 -6.05 -8.85
N LEU A 67 2.02 -5.53 -8.51
CA LEU A 67 1.11 -6.22 -7.58
C LEU A 67 0.49 -7.48 -8.20
N ARG A 68 0.18 -7.48 -9.50
CA ARG A 68 -0.28 -8.67 -10.21
C ARG A 68 0.79 -9.76 -10.21
N ALA A 69 2.02 -9.41 -10.57
CA ALA A 69 3.14 -10.33 -10.55
C ALA A 69 3.36 -10.91 -9.14
N LEU A 70 3.28 -10.06 -8.10
CA LEU A 70 3.37 -10.51 -6.71
C LEU A 70 2.23 -11.48 -6.34
N ALA A 71 0.99 -11.19 -6.74
CA ALA A 71 -0.17 -12.04 -6.48
C ALA A 71 -0.08 -13.40 -7.19
N GLU A 72 0.47 -13.43 -8.39
CA GLU A 72 0.55 -14.63 -9.25
C GLU A 72 1.81 -15.48 -8.99
N ASP A 73 2.81 -14.97 -8.26
CA ASP A 73 4.09 -15.64 -7.99
C ASP A 73 3.94 -16.80 -6.98
N GLY A 74 3.35 -17.91 -7.44
CA GLY A 74 3.44 -19.22 -6.78
C GLY A 74 2.99 -19.25 -5.31
N GLY A 75 2.07 -18.37 -4.92
CA GLY A 75 1.59 -18.24 -3.54
C GLY A 75 2.55 -17.50 -2.60
N VAL A 76 3.48 -16.68 -3.11
CA VAL A 76 4.42 -15.89 -2.29
C VAL A 76 3.70 -14.99 -1.29
N VAL A 77 2.56 -14.42 -1.67
CA VAL A 77 1.71 -13.57 -0.82
C VAL A 77 1.21 -14.30 0.42
N GLU A 78 1.00 -15.61 0.31
CA GLU A 78 0.53 -16.48 1.40
C GLU A 78 1.64 -16.86 2.39
N LYS A 79 2.92 -16.60 2.05
CA LYS A 79 4.06 -16.79 2.95
C LYS A 79 4.14 -15.72 4.04
N TYR A 80 3.51 -14.56 3.83
CA TYR A 80 3.45 -13.49 4.80
C TYR A 80 2.23 -13.64 5.73
N ASN A 81 2.39 -13.19 6.97
CA ASN A 81 1.23 -12.85 7.80
C ASN A 81 0.45 -11.67 7.21
N GLY A 82 -0.73 -11.39 7.75
CA GLY A 82 -1.68 -10.42 7.21
C GLY A 82 -1.06 -9.04 6.92
N PHE A 83 -1.32 -8.52 5.72
CA PHE A 83 -0.87 -7.20 5.30
C PHE A 83 -1.78 -6.56 4.25
N SER A 84 -1.69 -5.24 4.15
CA SER A 84 -2.15 -4.44 3.02
C SER A 84 -0.98 -3.63 2.48
N LEU A 85 -0.71 -3.73 1.17
CA LEU A 85 0.36 -3.05 0.46
C LEU A 85 -0.26 -2.06 -0.54
N ILE A 86 0.18 -0.81 -0.49
CA ILE A 86 -0.13 0.22 -1.47
C ILE A 86 1.17 0.58 -2.18
N VAL A 87 1.15 0.62 -3.51
CA VAL A 87 2.25 1.08 -4.35
C VAL A 87 1.75 2.10 -5.37
N GLY A 88 2.62 3.00 -5.82
CA GLY A 88 2.25 3.99 -6.82
C GLY A 88 3.42 4.75 -7.42
N ASP A 89 3.14 5.52 -8.47
CA ASP A 89 4.03 6.55 -9.02
C ASP A 89 3.36 7.92 -8.86
N ALA A 90 3.93 8.76 -8.00
CA ALA A 90 3.39 10.08 -7.68
C ALA A 90 3.46 11.07 -8.86
N ARG A 91 4.24 10.78 -9.91
CA ARG A 91 4.32 11.62 -11.11
C ARG A 91 3.20 11.29 -12.09
N THR A 92 2.80 10.03 -12.20
CA THR A 92 1.68 9.62 -13.07
C THR A 92 0.33 9.66 -12.33
N GLY A 93 0.35 9.61 -10.99
CA GLY A 93 -0.85 9.51 -10.17
C GLY A 93 -1.42 8.09 -10.12
N GLU A 94 -0.72 7.10 -10.67
CA GLU A 94 -1.16 5.71 -10.64
C GLU A 94 -0.85 5.09 -9.29
N PHE A 95 -1.87 4.58 -8.62
CA PHE A 95 -1.75 3.82 -7.38
C PHE A 95 -2.51 2.52 -7.48
N ALA A 96 -2.05 1.51 -6.75
CA ALA A 96 -2.73 0.22 -6.64
C ALA A 96 -2.52 -0.36 -5.24
N CYS A 97 -3.42 -1.23 -4.82
CA CYS A 97 -3.34 -1.93 -3.55
C CYS A 97 -3.49 -3.44 -3.70
N LEU A 98 -2.87 -4.18 -2.80
CA LEU A 98 -2.99 -5.62 -2.64
C LEU A 98 -3.09 -5.93 -1.15
N SER A 99 -4.06 -6.75 -0.76
CA SER A 99 -4.12 -7.34 0.57
C SER A 99 -4.07 -8.85 0.44
N ASN A 100 -3.47 -9.54 1.42
CA ASN A 100 -3.55 -11.00 1.50
C ASN A 100 -4.67 -11.48 2.46
N ARG A 101 -5.53 -10.56 2.90
CA ARG A 101 -6.67 -10.81 3.78
C ARG A 101 -7.89 -9.98 3.35
N GLY A 102 -9.07 -10.40 3.78
CA GLY A 102 -10.36 -9.81 3.40
C GLY A 102 -10.93 -10.43 2.13
N ASP A 103 -12.05 -9.89 1.68
CA ASP A 103 -12.84 -10.47 0.57
C ASP A 103 -12.09 -10.42 -0.77
N ASP A 104 -11.28 -9.38 -0.98
CA ASP A 104 -10.46 -9.19 -2.19
C ASP A 104 -9.01 -9.71 -2.03
N ALA A 105 -8.78 -10.64 -1.09
CA ALA A 105 -7.44 -11.17 -0.83
C ALA A 105 -6.78 -11.75 -2.09
N GLY A 106 -5.53 -11.38 -2.34
CA GLY A 106 -4.76 -11.80 -3.50
C GLY A 106 -5.14 -11.07 -4.81
N THR A 107 -6.05 -10.10 -4.77
CA THR A 107 -6.41 -9.31 -5.95
C THR A 107 -5.68 -7.98 -5.97
N ALA A 108 -4.93 -7.73 -7.03
CA ALA A 108 -4.30 -6.43 -7.28
C ALA A 108 -5.35 -5.44 -7.80
N THR A 109 -5.65 -4.41 -7.01
CA THR A 109 -6.73 -3.46 -7.29
C THR A 109 -6.16 -2.08 -7.60
N PRO A 110 -6.44 -1.49 -8.77
CA PRO A 110 -6.06 -0.11 -9.05
C PRO A 110 -6.84 0.83 -8.13
N LEU A 111 -6.13 1.77 -7.50
CA LEU A 111 -6.71 2.88 -6.77
C LEU A 111 -6.89 4.01 -7.78
N ALA A 112 -8.03 4.03 -8.44
CA ALA A 112 -8.36 5.11 -9.34
C ALA A 112 -8.40 6.42 -8.53
N ALA A 113 -7.63 7.43 -8.96
CA ALA A 113 -8.10 8.79 -8.76
C ALA A 113 -9.46 8.85 -9.46
N LYS A 114 -10.56 8.77 -8.72
CA LYS A 114 -11.88 8.98 -9.32
C LYS A 114 -11.86 10.40 -9.88
N GLN A 115 -11.58 10.56 -11.17
CA GLN A 115 -12.19 11.62 -11.94
C GLN A 115 -13.66 11.26 -11.97
N SER A 116 -14.47 11.93 -11.15
CA SER A 116 -15.91 11.72 -11.22
C SER A 116 -16.33 12.13 -12.64
N ALA A 117 -17.21 11.33 -13.26
CA ALA A 117 -17.80 11.66 -14.56
C ALA A 117 -18.68 12.93 -14.50
N GLU A 118 -18.79 13.54 -13.32
CA GLU A 118 -19.54 14.75 -13.00
C GLU A 118 -18.63 15.85 -12.42
N CYS A 119 -17.30 15.80 -12.63
CA CYS A 119 -16.41 16.91 -12.29
C CYS A 119 -16.60 18.03 -13.30
N SER A 120 -17.28 19.10 -12.90
CA SER A 120 -16.98 20.43 -13.44
C SER A 120 -15.53 20.79 -13.12
N ASP A 121 -14.90 21.64 -13.96
CA ASP A 121 -13.48 22.05 -13.88
C ASP A 121 -13.02 22.62 -12.50
N GLU A 122 -13.91 22.73 -11.52
CA GLU A 122 -13.68 23.24 -10.17
C GLU A 122 -13.58 22.14 -9.09
N ASP A 123 -13.91 20.88 -9.37
CA ASP A 123 -13.79 19.76 -8.41
C ASP A 123 -12.40 19.11 -8.48
N VAL A 124 -11.46 19.65 -7.70
CA VAL A 124 -10.06 19.16 -7.57
C VAL A 124 -9.95 17.95 -6.60
N GLY A 125 -11.07 17.51 -6.02
CA GLY A 125 -11.09 16.48 -4.98
C GLY A 125 -10.90 15.05 -5.51
N GLY A 126 -9.66 14.59 -5.59
CA GLY A 126 -9.35 13.17 -5.83
C GLY A 126 -9.99 12.24 -4.78
N ALA A 127 -10.17 10.95 -5.11
CA ALA A 127 -10.74 9.98 -4.19
C ALA A 127 -9.89 9.80 -2.92
N ILE A 128 -10.52 9.92 -1.75
CA ILE A 128 -9.86 9.71 -0.45
C ILE A 128 -10.09 8.26 0.01
N TYR A 129 -8.99 7.57 0.30
CA TYR A 129 -8.98 6.20 0.82
C TYR A 129 -8.43 6.15 2.24
N GLY A 130 -9.03 5.34 3.10
CA GLY A 130 -8.57 5.11 4.46
C GLY A 130 -8.02 3.70 4.63
N LEU A 131 -6.77 3.58 5.06
CA LEU A 131 -6.16 2.29 5.40
C LEU A 131 -5.77 2.22 6.88
N SER A 132 -6.03 1.06 7.48
CA SER A 132 -5.68 0.72 8.86
C SER A 132 -5.13 -0.72 8.87
N ASN A 133 -5.22 -1.39 10.01
CA ASN A 133 -4.91 -2.80 10.16
C ASN A 133 -6.06 -3.71 9.72
N ALA A 134 -6.69 -3.43 8.58
CA ALA A 134 -7.83 -4.16 8.06
C ALA A 134 -7.91 -3.95 6.53
N ALA A 135 -8.98 -4.45 5.91
CA ALA A 135 -9.30 -4.19 4.51
C ALA A 135 -9.33 -2.67 4.22
N LEU A 136 -9.06 -2.30 2.97
CA LEU A 136 -9.13 -0.92 2.51
C LEU A 136 -10.53 -0.36 2.80
N ASP A 137 -10.60 0.87 3.31
CA ASP A 137 -11.84 1.54 3.72
C ASP A 137 -12.68 0.81 4.77
N ALA A 138 -12.09 -0.14 5.51
CA ALA A 138 -12.75 -0.75 6.66
C ALA A 138 -13.25 0.34 7.64
N PRO A 139 -14.47 0.21 8.19
CA PRO A 139 -15.21 1.31 8.81
C PRO A 139 -14.77 1.66 10.24
N TRP A 140 -13.46 1.74 10.48
CA TRP A 140 -12.90 2.05 11.80
C TRP A 140 -13.12 3.53 12.14
N PRO A 141 -13.41 3.87 13.41
CA PRO A 141 -13.64 5.27 13.81
C PRO A 141 -12.49 6.21 13.40
N LYS A 142 -11.23 5.76 13.55
CA LYS A 142 -10.06 6.56 13.19
C LYS A 142 -9.94 6.83 11.68
N THR A 143 -10.22 5.84 10.83
CA THR A 143 -10.14 6.03 9.37
C THR A 143 -11.31 6.87 8.88
N LYS A 144 -12.53 6.63 9.39
CA LYS A 144 -13.70 7.46 9.09
C LYS A 144 -13.48 8.94 9.44
N ASN A 145 -13.04 9.20 10.67
CA ASN A 145 -12.81 10.57 11.13
C ASN A 145 -11.66 11.23 10.35
N GLY A 146 -10.59 10.48 10.05
CA GLY A 146 -9.48 10.98 9.23
C GLY A 146 -9.90 11.31 7.80
N LYS A 147 -10.71 10.46 7.16
CA LYS A 147 -11.27 10.73 5.82
C LYS A 147 -12.13 11.99 5.82
N LYS A 148 -13.04 12.13 6.79
CA LYS A 148 -13.89 13.32 6.94
C LYS A 148 -13.07 14.60 7.12
N ALA A 149 -12.05 14.56 7.98
CA ALA A 149 -11.16 15.71 8.18
C ALA A 149 -10.37 16.05 6.91
N MET A 150 -9.92 15.04 6.15
CA MET A 150 -9.25 15.28 4.87
C MET A 150 -10.20 15.87 3.82
N GLU A 151 -11.44 15.39 3.75
CA GLU A 151 -12.49 15.93 2.87
C GLU A 151 -12.78 17.41 3.21
N GLU A 152 -12.84 17.76 4.49
CA GLU A 152 -13.07 19.15 4.95
C GLU A 152 -11.91 20.10 4.60
N GLU A 153 -10.66 19.63 4.60
CA GLU A 153 -9.48 20.44 4.27
C GLU A 153 -9.20 20.53 2.75
N MET A 154 -9.74 19.60 1.96
CA MET A 154 -9.59 19.59 0.50
C MET A 154 -10.70 20.35 -0.24
N ALA A 155 -11.74 20.81 0.48
CA ALA A 155 -12.86 21.60 -0.03
C ALA A 155 -12.60 23.12 0.10
#